data_AF-Q5JN12-F1
#
_entry.id   AF-Q5JN12-F1
#
_cell.length_a   1.000
_cell.length_b   1.000
_cell.length_c   1.000
_cell.angle_alpha   90.00
_cell.angle_beta   90.00
_cell.angle_gamma   90.00
#
_symmetry.space_group_name_H-M   'P 1'
#
loop_
_entity.id
_entity.type
_entity.pdbx_description
1 polymer ?
#
loop_
_entity_poly.entity_id
_entity_poly.type
_entity_poly.pdbx_seq_one_letter_code
_entity_poly.pdbx_strand_id
1 'polypeptide(L)' 'MVDVWLEVESNQYTPALNPILFQCLIRPMMFGAPPDEKVVEENLEKLKKVLEVYEARLTKCKPPA' A
#
# COMPACT_ATOMS: atom_id res chain seq x y z
N MET A 1 -2.73 15.20 -15.24
CA MET A 1 -1.73 14.12 -15.00
C MET A 1 -1.62 13.78 -13.51
N VAL A 2 -1.88 14.71 -12.58
CA VAL A 2 -1.95 14.44 -11.14
C VAL A 2 -3.21 13.62 -10.78
N ASP A 3 -4.33 13.86 -11.46
CA ASP A 3 -5.64 13.25 -11.16
C ASP A 3 -5.65 11.73 -11.30
N VAL A 4 -5.01 11.20 -12.35
CA VAL A 4 -4.86 9.74 -12.57
C VAL A 4 -4.09 9.08 -11.43
N TRP A 5 -3.13 9.79 -10.82
CA TRP A 5 -2.34 9.24 -9.71
C TRP A 5 -3.01 9.40 -8.35
N LEU A 6 -3.86 10.42 -8.19
CA LEU A 6 -4.79 10.49 -7.06
C LEU A 6 -5.79 9.32 -7.09
N GLU A 7 -6.27 8.94 -8.28
CA GLU A 7 -7.13 7.76 -8.44
C GLU A 7 -6.39 6.45 -8.15
N VAL A 8 -5.15 6.30 -8.63
CA VAL A 8 -4.31 5.13 -8.32
C VAL A 8 -4.02 5.05 -6.82
N GLU A 9 -3.74 6.17 -6.17
CA GLU A 9 -3.54 6.22 -4.73
C GLU A 9 -4.81 5.77 -4.00
N SER A 10 -5.96 6.39 -4.32
CA SER A 10 -7.22 6.10 -3.64
C SER A 10 -7.74 4.68 -3.89
N ASN A 11 -7.54 4.11 -5.09
CA ASN A 11 -8.15 2.84 -5.48
C ASN A 11 -7.20 1.64 -5.45
N GLN A 12 -5.89 1.85 -5.51
CA GLN A 12 -4.91 0.76 -5.57
C GLN A 12 -4.00 0.76 -4.34
N TYR A 13 -3.48 1.93 -3.95
CA TYR A 13 -2.54 2.03 -2.82
C TYR A 13 -3.25 1.98 -1.47
N THR A 14 -4.21 2.87 -1.22
CA THR A 14 -4.95 2.94 0.05
C THR A 14 -5.66 1.63 0.41
N PRO A 15 -6.33 0.92 -0.52
CA PRO A 15 -7.00 -0.34 -0.19
C PRO A 15 -6.05 -1.51 0.07
N ALA A 16 -4.82 -1.47 -0.46
CA ALA A 16 -3.79 -2.47 -0.14
C ALA A 16 -3.10 -2.17 1.20
N LEU A 17 -2.94 -0.89 1.55
CA LEU A 17 -2.24 -0.47 2.77
C LEU A 17 -3.14 -0.50 4.02
N ASN A 18 -4.40 -0.08 3.90
CA ASN A 18 -5.32 -0.01 5.05
C ASN A 18 -5.51 -1.34 5.79
N PRO A 19 -5.67 -2.50 5.13
CA PRO A 19 -5.79 -3.79 5.82
C PRO A 19 -4.53 -4.15 6.60
N ILE A 20 -3.34 -3.79 6.09
CA ILE A 20 -2.06 -4.02 6.78
C ILE A 20 -2.00 -3.18 8.05
N LEU A 21 -2.32 -1.88 7.96
CA LEU A 21 -2.39 -1.01 9.14
C LEU A 21 -3.43 -1.50 10.15
N PHE A 22 -4.59 -1.96 9.67
CA PHE A 22 -5.63 -2.48 10.53
C PHE A 22 -5.15 -3.71 11.29
N GLN A 23 -4.55 -4.68 10.59
CA GLN A 23 -4.09 -5.93 11.21
C GLN A 23 -2.87 -5.73 12.12
N CYS A 24 -1.93 -4.86 11.76
CA CYS A 24 -0.69 -4.68 12.51
C CYS A 24 -0.76 -3.63 13.62
N LEU A 25 -1.59 -2.59 13.47
CA LEU A 25 -1.68 -1.49 14.45
C LEU A 25 -3.03 -1.48 15.17
N ILE A 26 -4.14 -1.41 14.43
CA ILE A 26 -5.46 -1.23 15.04
C ILE A 26 -5.87 -2.49 15.80
N ARG A 27 -5.67 -3.67 15.23
CA ARG A 27 -6.10 -4.94 15.82
C ARG A 27 -5.37 -5.26 17.14
N PRO A 28 -4.04 -5.11 17.24
CA PRO A 28 -3.35 -5.31 18.52
C PRO A 28 -3.65 -4.18 19.51
N MET A 29 -3.70 -2.93 19.06
CA MET A 29 -3.87 -1.76 19.96
C MET A 29 -5.29 -1.61 20.50
N MET A 30 -6.31 -1.81 19.67
CA MET A 30 -7.72 -1.56 20.04
C MET A 30 -8.45 -2.83 20.49
N PHE A 31 -8.07 -4.00 19.96
CA PHE A 31 -8.78 -5.26 20.22
C PHE A 31 -7.94 -6.27 21.02
N GLY A 32 -6.65 -5.99 21.27
CA GLY A 32 -5.75 -6.92 21.98
C GLY A 32 -5.56 -8.26 21.26
N ALA A 33 -5.91 -8.33 19.97
CA ALA A 33 -5.87 -9.55 19.19
C ALA A 33 -4.63 -9.57 18.27
N PRO A 34 -4.03 -10.75 18.05
CA PRO A 34 -2.89 -10.86 17.15
C PRO A 34 -3.29 -10.51 15.70
N PRO A 35 -2.37 -9.96 14.90
CA PRO A 35 -2.58 -9.73 13.47
C PRO A 35 -2.94 -11.04 12.75
N ASP A 36 -3.76 -10.94 11.70
CA ASP A 36 -3.95 -12.06 10.77
C ASP A 36 -2.83 -12.02 9.74
N GLU A 37 -1.85 -12.90 9.90
CA GLU A 37 -0.68 -12.97 9.01
C GLU A 37 -1.07 -13.23 7.55
N LYS A 38 -2.12 -14.02 7.29
CA LYS A 38 -2.58 -14.28 5.91
C LYS A 38 -3.11 -13.02 5.25
N VAL A 39 -3.93 -12.25 5.98
CA VAL A 39 -4.45 -10.97 5.48
C VAL A 39 -3.31 -9.98 5.27
N VAL A 40 -2.30 -9.97 6.13
CA VAL A 40 -1.12 -9.11 5.97
C VAL A 40 -0.32 -9.51 4.73
N GLU A 41 -0.01 -10.78 4.54
CA GLU A 41 0.75 -11.29 3.39
C GLU A 41 0.04 -11.02 2.06
N GLU A 42 -1.25 -11.35 1.95
CA GLU A 42 -2.05 -11.12 0.75
C GLU A 42 -2.08 -9.64 0.33
N ASN A 43 -2.18 -8.73 1.31
CA ASN A 43 -2.20 -7.30 1.04
C ASN A 43 -0.80 -6.73 0.80
N LEU A 44 0.24 -7.31 1.41
CA LEU A 44 1.63 -6.97 1.11
C LEU A 44 1.99 -7.32 -0.34
N GLU A 45 1.54 -8.46 -0.86
CA GLU A 45 1.76 -8.80 -2.27
C GLU A 45 1.09 -7.80 -3.23
N LYS A 46 -0.14 -7.38 -2.92
CA LYS A 46 -0.84 -6.34 -3.69
C LYS A 46 -0.09 -5.01 -3.63
N LEU A 47 0.38 -4.62 -2.44
CA LEU A 47 1.13 -3.39 -2.24
C LEU A 47 2.46 -3.40 -3.01
N LYS A 48 3.19 -4.52 -3.01
CA LYS A 48 4.43 -4.68 -3.79
C LYS A 48 4.22 -4.38 -5.28
N LYS A 49 3.16 -4.92 -5.88
CA LYS A 49 2.82 -4.66 -7.29
C LYS A 49 2.55 -3.18 -7.55
N VAL A 50 1.85 -2.50 -6.65
CA VAL A 50 1.63 -1.05 -6.75
C VAL A 50 2.96 -0.30 -6.64
N LEU A 51 3.82 -0.67 -5.69
CA LEU A 51 5.13 -0.04 -5.51
C LEU A 51 6.06 -0.20 -6.71
N GLU A 52 6.05 -1.35 -7.39
CA GLU A 52 6.80 -1.56 -8.64
C GLU A 52 6.38 -0.57 -9.74
N VAL A 53 5.06 -0.31 -9.87
CA VAL A 53 4.53 0.69 -10.80
C VAL A 53 4.96 2.10 -10.41
N TYR A 54 4.97 2.42 -9.11
CA TYR A 54 5.46 3.69 -8.60
C TYR A 54 6.97 3.86 -8.87
N GLU A 55 7.79 2.83 -8.66
CA GLU A 55 9.25 2.87 -8.88
C GLU A 55 9.60 3.06 -10.36
N ALA A 56 8.96 2.31 -11.26
CA ALA A 56 9.14 2.46 -12.70
C ALA A 56 8.78 3.87 -13.19
N ARG A 57 7.78 4.51 -12.57
CA ARG A 57 7.39 5.88 -12.88
C ARG A 57 8.35 6.91 -12.27
N LEU A 58 8.71 6.77 -11.00
CA LEU A 58 9.64 7.68 -10.32
C LEU A 58 10.99 7.70 -11.01
N THR A 59 11.46 6.55 -11.51
CA THR A 59 12.69 6.46 -12.31
C THR A 59 12.57 7.25 -13.62
N LYS A 60 11.42 7.22 -14.29
CA LYS A 60 11.16 7.99 -15.52
C LYS A 60 10.97 9.49 -15.28
N CYS A 61 10.50 9.87 -14.11
CA CYS A 61 10.22 11.27 -13.76
C CYS A 61 11.36 11.94 -12.97
N LYS A 62 12.47 11.24 -12.71
CA LYS A 62 13.64 11.81 -12.02
C LYS A 62 14.38 12.78 -12.94
N PRO A 63 14.55 14.06 -12.58
CA PRO A 63 15.40 14.96 -13.36
C PRO A 63 16.86 14.46 -13.32
N PRO A 64 17.63 14.62 -14.42
CA PRO A 64 19.06 14.33 -14.38
C PRO A 64 19.71 15.22 -13.31
N ALA A 65 20.56 14.59 -12.50
CA ALA A 65 21.34 15.25 -11.45
C ALA A 65 22.35 16.25 -12.03
#